data_AF-A0A6J1C8H3-F1
#
_entry.id   AF-A0A6J1C8H3-F1
#
_cell.length_a   1.000
_cell.length_b   1.000
_cell.length_c   1.000
_cell.angle_alpha   90.00
_cell.angle_beta   90.00
_cell.angle_gamma   90.00
#
_symmetry.space_group_name_H-M   'P 1'
#
loop_
_entity.id
_entity.type
_entity.pdbx_description
1 polymer ?
#
loop_
_entity_poly.entity_id
_entity_poly.type
_entity_poly.pdbx_seq_one_letter_code
_entity_poly.pdbx_strand_id
1 'polypeptide(L)'
;MVWEKEEGTGCIELVGALRGHKKAVLCLAVVSDLVCSGSADKTIRIWRGVAGNYLCLMVLEGHNGPVKCLAAAVDRCNQNDMSFMVYSGGLDCDIKAWQISVPLL
;
A
#
# COMPACT_ATOMS: atom_id res chain seq x y z
N MET A 1 -1.39 11.02 5.89
CA MET A 1 -0.96 11.12 7.31
C MET A 1 -1.32 9.81 7.99
N VAL A 2 -0.65 9.46 9.07
CA VAL A 2 -0.95 8.27 9.86
C VAL A 2 -1.37 8.71 11.25
N TRP A 3 -2.48 8.14 11.70
CA TRP A 3 -3.08 8.45 12.97
C TRP A 3 -3.24 7.14 13.74
N GLU A 4 -2.77 7.11 14.98
CA GLU A 4 -2.92 5.95 15.86
C GLU A 4 -3.78 6.33 17.06
N LYS A 5 -4.46 5.33 17.62
CA LYS A 5 -5.28 5.50 18.81
C LYS A 5 -4.44 5.15 20.03
N GLU A 6 -4.31 6.09 20.97
CA GLU A 6 -3.63 5.85 22.23
C GLU A 6 -4.45 4.88 23.11
N GLU A 7 -3.81 3.82 23.59
CA GLU A 7 -4.42 2.86 24.50
C GLU A 7 -4.57 3.46 25.90
N GLY A 8 -5.81 3.69 26.33
CA GLY A 8 -6.14 4.24 27.65
C GLY A 8 -7.05 5.46 27.57
N THR A 9 -6.65 6.47 26.82
CA THR A 9 -7.45 7.69 26.60
C THR A 9 -8.45 7.51 25.46
N GLY A 10 -8.10 6.67 24.48
CA GLY A 10 -8.83 6.50 23.23
C GLY A 10 -8.73 7.68 22.27
N CYS A 11 -7.87 8.67 22.57
CA CYS A 11 -7.56 9.78 21.69
C CYS A 11 -6.87 9.28 20.41
N ILE A 12 -7.09 10.00 19.30
CA ILE A 12 -6.42 9.75 18.02
C ILE A 12 -5.31 10.79 17.85
N GLU A 13 -4.07 10.34 17.71
CA GLU A 13 -2.89 11.20 17.61
C GLU A 13 -2.18 11.05 16.26
N LEU A 14 -1.64 12.16 15.75
CA LEU A 14 -0.85 12.17 14.53
C LEU A 14 0.54 11.60 14.82
N VAL A 15 0.80 10.38 14.35
CA VAL A 15 2.08 9.69 14.58
C VAL A 15 3.04 9.78 13.40
N GLY A 16 2.55 10.15 12.20
CA GLY A 16 3.44 10.26 11.05
C GLY A 16 2.78 10.62 9.72
N ALA A 17 3.55 10.49 8.65
CA ALA A 17 3.08 10.69 7.29
C ALA A 17 3.82 9.80 6.28
N LEU A 18 3.04 9.09 5.45
CA LEU A 18 3.55 8.32 4.32
C LEU A 18 3.85 9.28 3.16
N ARG A 19 5.12 9.67 2.99
CA ARG A 19 5.57 10.61 1.95
C ARG A 19 6.37 9.88 0.88
N GLY A 20 6.10 10.17 -0.39
CA GLY A 20 6.88 9.61 -1.51
C GLY A 20 6.25 9.78 -2.89
N HIS A 21 4.92 9.81 -2.98
CA HIS A 21 4.26 10.12 -4.26
C HIS A 21 4.59 11.54 -4.73
N LYS A 22 4.78 11.70 -6.03
CA LYS A 22 5.12 12.98 -6.69
C LYS A 22 3.88 13.76 -7.12
N LYS A 23 2.70 13.14 -7.06
CA LYS A 23 1.40 13.74 -7.40
C LYS A 23 0.32 13.21 -6.45
N ALA A 24 -0.93 13.65 -6.65
CA ALA A 24 -2.07 13.26 -5.83
C ALA A 24 -2.18 11.74 -5.66
N VAL A 25 -2.45 11.30 -4.42
CA VAL A 25 -2.86 9.92 -4.12
C VAL A 25 -4.36 9.83 -4.43
N LEU A 26 -4.73 8.89 -5.29
CA LEU A 26 -6.08 8.80 -5.85
C LEU A 26 -6.88 7.62 -5.28
N CYS A 27 -6.19 6.60 -4.78
CA CYS A 27 -6.82 5.40 -4.20
C CYS A 27 -5.91 4.75 -3.15
N LEU A 28 -6.54 4.00 -2.25
CA LEU A 28 -5.88 3.22 -1.21
C LEU A 28 -6.50 1.81 -1.18
N ALA A 29 -5.70 0.83 -0.77
CA ALA A 29 -6.15 -0.48 -0.34
C ALA A 29 -5.32 -0.93 0.87
N VAL A 30 -5.86 -1.83 1.68
CA VAL A 30 -5.16 -2.39 2.84
C VAL A 30 -5.25 -3.90 2.78
N VAL A 31 -4.15 -4.58 3.09
CA VAL A 31 -4.12 -6.04 3.23
C VAL A 31 -3.16 -6.40 4.36
N SER A 32 -3.67 -7.08 5.39
CA SER A 32 -2.92 -7.37 6.61
C SER A 32 -2.28 -6.09 7.20
N ASP A 33 -0.96 -6.03 7.34
CA ASP A 33 -0.19 -4.91 7.86
C ASP A 33 0.31 -3.94 6.76
N LEU A 34 -0.09 -4.17 5.51
CA LEU A 34 0.32 -3.38 4.35
C LEU A 34 -0.74 -2.35 3.98
N VAL A 35 -0.29 -1.12 3.75
CA VAL A 35 -1.07 -0.07 3.09
C VAL A 35 -0.56 0.05 1.66
N CYS A 36 -1.48 0.02 0.69
CA CYS A 36 -1.20 0.22 -0.73
C CYS A 36 -1.77 1.56 -1.16
N SER A 37 -1.01 2.37 -1.89
CA SER A 37 -1.48 3.66 -2.41
C SER A 37 -1.23 3.80 -3.92
N GLY A 38 -2.25 4.19 -4.68
CA GLY A 38 -2.15 4.46 -6.12
C GLY A 38 -2.26 5.95 -6.41
N SER A 39 -1.49 6.45 -7.38
CA SER A 39 -1.33 7.88 -7.59
C SER A 39 -1.43 8.33 -9.05
N ALA A 40 -1.70 9.63 -9.23
CA ALA A 40 -1.56 10.35 -10.48
C ALA A 40 -0.11 10.37 -11.02
N ASP A 41 0.89 10.02 -10.20
CA ASP A 41 2.27 9.83 -10.65
C ASP A 41 2.52 8.49 -11.35
N LYS A 42 1.45 7.71 -11.58
CA LYS A 42 1.43 6.41 -12.29
C LYS A 42 2.05 5.26 -11.51
N THR A 43 2.40 5.48 -10.24
CA THR A 43 2.97 4.44 -9.39
C THR A 43 1.98 3.95 -8.35
N ILE A 44 2.25 2.74 -7.85
CA ILE A 44 1.65 2.21 -6.63
C ILE A 44 2.77 2.12 -5.59
N ARG A 45 2.50 2.46 -4.35
CA ARG A 45 3.46 2.31 -3.24
C ARG A 45 2.91 1.38 -2.19
N ILE A 46 3.76 0.49 -1.71
CA ILE A 46 3.46 -0.44 -0.61
C ILE A 46 4.17 0.08 0.63
N TRP A 47 3.42 0.23 1.71
CA TRP A 47 3.87 0.78 2.98
C TRP A 47 3.63 -0.20 4.11
N ARG A 48 4.51 -0.19 5.10
CA ARG A 48 4.36 -0.93 6.36
C ARG A 48 4.78 -0.07 7.53
N GLY A 49 4.04 -0.16 8.63
CA GLY A 49 4.41 0.39 9.93
C GLY A 49 5.13 -0.66 10.77
N VAL A 50 6.29 -0.33 11.34
CA VAL A 50 7.06 -1.18 12.26
C VAL A 50 7.48 -0.33 13.46
N ALA A 51 6.98 -0.67 14.65
CA ALA A 51 7.30 0.02 15.91
C ALA A 51 7.16 1.56 15.81
N GLY A 52 6.03 2.04 15.30
CA GLY A 52 5.74 3.47 15.12
C GLY A 52 6.45 4.14 13.94
N ASN A 53 7.36 3.45 13.25
CA ASN A 53 8.02 3.95 12.05
C ASN A 53 7.34 3.43 10.78
N TYR A 54 7.08 4.32 9.83
CA TYR A 54 6.41 3.98 8.58
C TYR A 54 7.36 4.07 7.41
N LEU A 55 7.45 2.99 6.62
CA LEU A 55 8.42 2.85 5.53
C LEU A 55 7.71 2.50 4.24
N CYS A 56 8.23 3.02 3.12
CA CYS A 56 7.85 2.56 1.78
C CYS A 56 8.66 1.30 1.48
N LEU A 57 8.01 0.14 1.45
CA LEU A 57 8.66 -1.13 1.14
C LEU A 57 8.93 -1.26 -0.37
N MET A 58 8.00 -0.80 -1.20
CA MET A 58 8.06 -1.02 -2.65
C MET A 58 7.41 0.13 -3.43
N VAL A 59 7.92 0.38 -4.62
CA VAL A 59 7.31 1.25 -5.63
C VAL A 59 7.04 0.38 -6.85
N LEU A 60 5.77 0.15 -7.17
CA LEU A 60 5.35 -0.62 -8.34
C LEU A 60 5.18 0.35 -9.50
N GLU A 61 6.03 0.19 -10.50
CA GLU A 61 6.02 0.95 -11.74
C GLU A 61 5.50 0.07 -12.88
N GLY A 62 4.83 0.68 -13.85
CA GLY A 62 4.37 -0.02 -15.06
C GLY A 62 3.06 0.50 -15.63
N HIS A 63 2.26 1.23 -14.84
CA HIS A 63 1.14 1.98 -15.40
C HIS A 63 1.64 3.18 -16.22
N ASN A 64 1.03 3.41 -17.38
CA ASN A 64 1.29 4.55 -18.26
C ASN A 64 0.36 5.74 -17.99
N GLY A 65 -0.62 5.57 -17.10
CA GLY A 65 -1.57 6.60 -16.67
C GLY A 65 -1.80 6.59 -15.15
N PRO A 66 -2.51 7.61 -14.62
CA PRO A 66 -2.92 7.64 -13.21
C PRO A 66 -3.60 6.34 -12.75
N VAL A 67 -3.20 5.84 -11.58
CA VAL A 67 -3.83 4.68 -10.94
C VAL A 67 -5.07 5.17 -10.20
N LYS A 68 -6.26 4.64 -10.53
CA LYS A 68 -7.56 5.13 -10.02
C LYS A 68 -8.21 4.21 -9.01
N CYS A 69 -7.86 2.93 -8.99
CA CYS A 69 -8.41 1.97 -8.04
C CYS A 69 -7.37 0.91 -7.68
N LEU A 70 -7.51 0.39 -6.46
CA LEU A 70 -6.72 -0.72 -5.94
C LEU A 70 -7.65 -1.72 -5.25
N ALA A 71 -7.33 -3.00 -5.38
CA ALA A 71 -7.85 -4.07 -4.54
C ALA A 71 -6.67 -4.93 -4.08
N ALA A 72 -6.74 -5.47 -2.87
CA ALA A 72 -5.66 -6.29 -2.32
C ALA A 72 -6.21 -7.49 -1.56
N ALA A 73 -5.52 -8.63 -1.65
CA ALA A 73 -5.92 -9.88 -1.01
C ALA A 73 -4.68 -10.67 -0.56
N VAL A 74 -4.84 -11.45 0.51
CA VAL A 74 -3.82 -12.42 0.92
C VAL A 74 -3.81 -13.56 -0.09
N ASP A 75 -2.63 -13.88 -0.60
CA ASP A 75 -2.41 -15.04 -1.46
C ASP A 75 -2.09 -16.26 -0.59
N ARG A 76 -2.98 -17.25 -0.62
CA ARG A 76 -2.90 -18.45 0.23
C ARG A 76 -2.22 -19.63 -0.47
N CYS A 77 -1.63 -19.42 -1.65
CA CYS A 77 -1.07 -20.50 -2.45
C CYS A 77 0.23 -21.10 -1.88
N ASN A 78 1.02 -20.34 -1.10
CA ASN A 78 2.28 -20.82 -0.51
C ASN A 78 2.22 -20.75 1.04
N GLN A 79 2.39 -21.90 1.71
CA GLN A 79 2.30 -21.99 3.18
C GLN A 79 3.55 -21.47 3.91
N ASN A 80 4.65 -21.20 3.19
CA ASN A 80 5.94 -20.86 3.79
C ASN A 80 6.26 -19.36 3.78
N ASP A 81 5.60 -18.56 2.92
CA ASP A 81 5.83 -17.11 2.81
C ASP A 81 4.50 -16.36 2.77
N MET A 82 4.45 -15.20 3.43
CA MET A 82 3.29 -14.32 3.35
C MET A 82 3.29 -13.60 1.99
N SER A 83 2.48 -14.13 1.07
CA SER A 83 2.26 -13.58 -0.27
C SER A 83 0.95 -12.78 -0.30
N PHE A 84 0.93 -11.71 -1.10
CA PHE A 84 -0.25 -10.87 -1.31
C PHE A 84 -0.43 -10.59 -2.80
N MET A 85 -1.69 -10.54 -3.24
CA MET A 85 -2.05 -10.02 -4.55
C MET A 85 -2.56 -8.59 -4.43
N VAL A 86 -2.00 -7.68 -5.21
CA VAL A 86 -2.52 -6.33 -5.43
C VAL A 86 -3.01 -6.24 -6.87
N TYR A 87 -4.19 -5.69 -7.08
CA TYR A 87 -4.77 -5.41 -8.39
C TYR A 87 -4.96 -3.91 -8.53
N SER A 88 -4.59 -3.37 -9.68
CA SER A 88 -4.67 -1.93 -9.97
C SER A 88 -5.34 -1.67 -11.29
N GLY A 89 -6.21 -0.66 -11.32
CA GLY A 89 -6.80 -0.13 -12.56
C GLY A 89 -6.31 1.29 -12.83
N GLY A 90 -5.85 1.54 -14.05
CA GLY A 90 -5.29 2.82 -14.47
C GLY A 90 -6.05 3.49 -15.62
N LEU A 91 -5.75 4.77 -15.86
CA LEU A 91 -6.23 5.50 -17.05
C LEU A 91 -5.45 5.16 -18.33
N ASP A 92 -4.60 4.15 -18.27
CA ASP A 92 -3.93 3.51 -19.42
C ASP A 92 -4.71 2.32 -19.97
N CYS A 93 -5.98 2.16 -19.56
CA CYS A 93 -6.87 1.06 -19.96
C CYS A 93 -6.42 -0.33 -19.50
N ASP A 94 -5.43 -0.41 -18.61
CA ASP A 94 -4.92 -1.67 -18.09
C ASP A 94 -5.45 -1.98 -16.69
N ILE A 95 -5.67 -3.27 -16.44
CA ILE A 95 -5.65 -3.84 -15.10
C ILE A 95 -4.31 -4.56 -14.94
N LYS A 96 -3.60 -4.29 -13.85
CA LYS A 96 -2.34 -4.97 -13.52
C LYS A 96 -2.50 -5.75 -12.23
N ALA A 97 -1.91 -6.94 -12.18
CA ALA A 97 -1.87 -7.80 -11.01
C ALA A 97 -0.42 -7.94 -10.55
N TRP A 98 -0.21 -7.75 -9.24
CA TRP A 98 1.11 -7.71 -8.61
C TRP A 98 1.12 -8.73 -7.49
N GLN A 99 2.02 -9.71 -7.59
CA GLN A 99 2.32 -10.60 -6.48
C GLN A 99 3.41 -9.96 -5.64
N ILE A 100 3.12 -9.76 -4.35
CA ILE A 100 4.01 -9.14 -3.38
C ILE A 100 4.36 -10.19 -2.34
N SER A 101 5.63 -10.56 -2.28
CA SER A 101 6.16 -11.39 -1.19
C SER A 101 6.96 -10.50 -0.27
N VAL A 102 6.60 -10.49 1.02
CA VAL A 102 7.39 -9.80 2.04
C VAL A 102 8.04 -10.86 2.91
N PRO A 103 9.38 -10.99 2.91
CA PRO A 103 10.05 -11.95 3.76
C PRO A 103 9.68 -11.70 5.22
N LEU A 104 9.42 -12.79 5.96
CA LEU A 104 9.40 -12.72 7.41
C LEU A 104 10.83 -12.42 7.87
N LEU A 105 11.00 -11.33 8.63
CA LEU A 105 12.26 -11.03 9.32
C LEU A 105 12.40 -11.91 10.56
#